data_AF-A0A932L2D8-F1
#
_entry.id   AF-A0A932L2D8-F1
#
_cell.length_a   1.000
_cell.length_b   1.000
_cell.length_c   1.000
_cell.angle_alpha   90.00
_cell.angle_beta   90.00
_cell.angle_gamma   90.00
#
_symmetry.space_group_name_H-M   'P 1'
#
loop_
_entity.id
_entity.type
_entity.pdbx_description
1 polymer ?
#
loop_
_entity_poly.entity_id
_entity_poly.type
_entity_poly.pdbx_seq_one_letter_code
_entity_poly.pdbx_strand_id
1 'polypeptide(L)'
;MRVVAVSSGISWVEVPEADLRVLCGCPADSVKHLIKRGLIVPAERGGVSFETGPNAILLSDVSLQNGAFCNLSEFPILQMLYRQGMIIPGHPNCVGRKPLIMGLAQQVEGQLEYVMRGNYGLLSEDEMMAAGVPADMAAEWMRMKLRFAFGAIRPPRDLLDTCIIGDTPAILQGGVTVRRLELNVFEFAYKGETAVVDLNLGVGRTYETPYHLGYHNL
;
A
#
# COMPACT_ATOMS: atom_id res chain seq x y z
N MET A 1 7.11 -17.31 -12.21
CA MET A 1 6.60 -16.50 -11.08
C MET A 1 7.49 -16.68 -9.86
N ARG A 2 7.70 -15.63 -9.05
CA ARG A 2 8.62 -15.68 -7.89
C ARG A 2 7.91 -15.23 -6.62
N VAL A 3 8.09 -15.98 -5.53
CA VAL A 3 7.65 -15.60 -4.18
C VAL A 3 8.88 -15.41 -3.30
N VAL A 4 8.90 -14.34 -2.50
CA VAL A 4 9.95 -14.07 -1.51
C VAL A 4 9.30 -13.81 -0.16
N ALA A 5 9.65 -14.60 0.85
CA ALA A 5 9.31 -14.28 2.23
C ALA A 5 10.13 -13.07 2.68
N VAL A 6 9.46 -11.96 3.01
CA VAL A 6 10.09 -10.69 3.36
C VAL A 6 10.34 -10.63 4.86
N SER A 7 9.27 -10.80 5.64
CA SER A 7 9.26 -10.88 7.11
C SER A 7 7.98 -11.61 7.56
N SER A 8 7.78 -11.79 8.86
CA SER A 8 6.57 -12.38 9.43
C SER A 8 5.30 -11.67 8.91
N GLY A 9 4.41 -12.41 8.23
CA GLY A 9 3.18 -11.87 7.63
C GLY A 9 3.40 -10.92 6.44
N ILE A 10 4.62 -10.87 5.87
CA ILE A 10 4.95 -10.07 4.68
C ILE A 10 5.61 -10.96 3.63
N SER A 11 5.01 -11.02 2.46
CA SER A 11 5.55 -11.72 1.29
C SER A 11 5.59 -10.80 0.08
N TRP A 12 6.41 -11.17 -0.89
CA TRP A 12 6.52 -10.51 -2.17
C TRP A 12 6.21 -11.50 -3.28
N VAL A 13 5.34 -11.13 -4.22
CA VAL A 13 5.05 -11.91 -5.42
C VAL A 13 5.43 -11.11 -6.66
N GLU A 14 6.16 -11.72 -7.57
CA GLU A 14 6.59 -11.09 -8.81
C GLU A 14 6.30 -11.98 -10.02
N VAL A 15 5.68 -11.35 -11.02
CA VAL A 15 5.43 -11.93 -12.35
C VAL A 15 5.97 -10.93 -13.38
N PRO A 16 7.26 -11.04 -13.77
CA PRO A 16 7.91 -10.05 -14.63
C PRO A 16 7.23 -9.91 -16.00
N GLU A 17 6.79 -11.02 -16.59
CA GLU A 17 6.08 -11.05 -17.88
C GLU A 17 4.75 -10.28 -17.87
N ALA A 18 4.13 -10.14 -16.69
CA ALA A 18 2.91 -9.37 -16.50
C ALA A 18 3.18 -7.95 -15.96
N ASP A 19 4.45 -7.57 -15.76
CA ASP A 19 4.87 -6.34 -15.08
C ASP A 19 4.19 -6.19 -13.71
N LEU A 20 4.04 -7.29 -12.96
CA LEU A 20 3.36 -7.31 -11.66
C LEU A 20 4.35 -7.56 -10.53
N ARG A 21 4.34 -6.69 -9.52
CA ARG A 21 5.11 -6.80 -8.28
C ARG A 21 4.21 -6.46 -7.10
N VAL A 22 3.89 -7.48 -6.31
CA VAL A 22 2.90 -7.39 -5.24
C VAL A 22 3.59 -7.41 -3.87
N LEU A 23 3.33 -6.39 -3.06
CA LEU A 23 3.53 -6.44 -1.62
C LEU A 23 2.34 -7.17 -0.98
N CYS A 24 2.55 -8.38 -0.49
CA CYS A 24 1.53 -9.18 0.20
C CYS A 24 1.65 -9.01 1.71
N GLY A 25 0.65 -8.38 2.33
CA GLY A 25 0.72 -7.89 3.70
C GLY A 25 1.51 -6.58 3.76
N CYS A 26 0.92 -5.54 4.37
CA CYS A 26 1.56 -4.24 4.49
C CYS A 26 1.45 -3.68 5.92
N PRO A 27 1.97 -4.38 6.94
CA PRO A 27 2.06 -3.83 8.28
C PRO A 27 3.04 -2.65 8.31
N ALA A 28 3.19 -2.05 9.49
CA ALA A 28 4.16 -0.99 9.73
C ALA A 28 5.55 -1.41 9.21
N ASP A 29 6.29 -0.45 8.67
CA ASP A 29 7.66 -0.62 8.18
C ASP A 29 7.87 -1.62 7.01
N SER A 30 6.80 -2.09 6.36
CA SER A 30 6.88 -2.98 5.19
C SER A 30 7.85 -2.47 4.09
N VAL A 31 7.85 -1.17 3.78
CA VAL A 31 8.80 -0.55 2.83
C VAL A 31 10.26 -0.73 3.26
N LYS A 32 10.57 -0.56 4.56
CA LYS A 32 11.94 -0.74 5.08
C LYS A 32 12.39 -2.19 4.96
N HIS A 33 11.49 -3.14 5.22
CA HIS A 33 11.77 -4.56 5.02
C HIS A 33 12.05 -4.89 3.55
N LEU A 34 11.28 -4.31 2.62
CA LEU A 34 11.53 -4.47 1.18
C LEU A 34 12.90 -3.91 0.76
N ILE A 35 13.30 -2.74 1.28
CA ILE A 35 14.63 -2.16 1.06
C ILE A 35 15.72 -3.10 1.57
N LYS A 36 15.59 -3.58 2.82
CA LYS A 36 16.56 -4.50 3.45
C LYS A 36 16.71 -5.82 2.68
N ARG A 37 15.65 -6.28 2.02
CA ARG A 37 15.64 -7.47 1.16
C ARG A 37 16.14 -7.21 -0.27
N GLY A 38 16.46 -5.97 -0.62
CA GLY A 38 16.89 -5.59 -1.97
C GLY A 38 15.77 -5.66 -3.01
N LEU A 39 14.50 -5.60 -2.59
CA LEU A 39 13.33 -5.57 -3.48
C LEU A 39 12.98 -4.13 -3.89
N ILE A 40 13.32 -3.17 -3.04
CA ILE A 40 13.36 -1.74 -3.35
C ILE A 40 14.83 -1.33 -3.40
N VAL A 41 15.30 -0.90 -4.56
CA VAL A 41 16.67 -0.42 -4.78
C VAL A 41 16.66 0.87 -5.61
N PRO A 42 17.67 1.73 -5.47
CA PRO A 42 17.87 2.85 -6.38
C PRO A 42 18.04 2.38 -7.82
N ALA A 43 17.48 3.12 -8.76
CA ALA A 43 17.56 2.90 -10.19
C ALA A 43 17.67 4.25 -10.93
N GLU A 44 18.10 4.21 -12.18
CA GLU A 44 18.17 5.39 -13.04
C GLU A 44 17.72 5.03 -14.46
N ARG A 45 16.93 5.92 -15.08
CA ARG A 45 16.54 5.78 -16.48
C ARG A 45 16.41 7.15 -17.13
N GLY A 46 17.15 7.37 -18.22
CA GLY A 46 17.14 8.64 -18.94
C GLY A 46 17.57 9.83 -18.07
N GLY A 47 18.55 9.63 -17.18
CA GLY A 47 19.05 10.68 -16.27
C GLY A 47 18.14 10.99 -15.08
N VAL A 48 17.03 10.27 -14.89
CA VAL A 48 16.12 10.41 -13.76
C VAL A 48 16.36 9.28 -12.76
N SER A 49 16.72 9.63 -11.53
CA SER A 49 16.88 8.68 -10.42
C SER A 49 15.55 8.41 -9.72
N PHE A 50 15.28 7.15 -9.41
CA PHE A 50 14.06 6.70 -8.72
C PHE A 50 14.33 5.38 -7.98
N GLU A 51 13.32 4.83 -7.31
CA GLU A 51 13.39 3.52 -6.65
C GLU A 51 12.58 2.46 -7.42
N THR A 52 13.03 1.21 -7.40
CA THR A 52 12.16 0.08 -7.72
C THR A 52 11.12 -0.15 -6.62
N GLY A 53 10.19 -1.07 -6.82
CA GLY A 53 9.28 -1.49 -5.75
C GLY A 53 8.04 -2.20 -6.26
N PRO A 54 7.06 -2.42 -5.37
CA PRO A 54 5.78 -3.01 -5.74
C PRO A 54 5.00 -2.04 -6.63
N ASN A 55 4.06 -2.55 -7.42
CA ASN A 55 3.02 -1.74 -8.06
C ASN A 55 1.60 -2.19 -7.65
N ALA A 56 1.51 -3.20 -6.78
CA ALA A 56 0.28 -3.67 -6.18
C ALA A 56 0.48 -4.02 -4.69
N ILE A 57 -0.60 -3.92 -3.91
CA ILE A 57 -0.66 -4.32 -2.50
C ILE A 57 -1.80 -5.33 -2.32
N LEU A 58 -1.49 -6.51 -1.81
CA LEU A 58 -2.48 -7.46 -1.29
C LEU A 58 -2.64 -7.23 0.21
N LEU A 59 -3.84 -6.81 0.61
CA LEU A 59 -4.21 -6.59 2.00
C LEU A 59 -4.47 -7.91 2.73
N SER A 60 -4.18 -7.93 4.02
CA SER A 60 -4.67 -8.96 4.93
C SER A 60 -6.20 -8.89 5.01
N ASP A 61 -6.85 -10.05 5.13
CA ASP A 61 -8.31 -10.14 5.30
C ASP A 61 -8.76 -9.53 6.64
N VAL A 62 -7.86 -9.46 7.63
CA VAL A 62 -8.11 -8.91 8.97
C VAL A 62 -7.33 -7.62 9.18
N SER A 63 -7.87 -6.73 10.01
CA SER A 63 -7.22 -5.44 10.31
C SER A 63 -6.15 -5.56 11.41
N LEU A 64 -6.26 -6.59 12.27
CA LEU A 64 -5.39 -6.81 13.43
C LEU A 64 -4.99 -8.29 13.52
N GLN A 65 -3.72 -8.54 13.84
CA GLN A 65 -3.19 -9.84 14.20
C GLN A 65 -2.27 -9.68 15.41
N ASN A 66 -2.47 -10.51 16.44
CA ASN A 66 -1.67 -10.50 17.66
C ASN A 66 -1.48 -9.08 18.27
N GLY A 67 -2.52 -8.24 18.20
CA GLY A 67 -2.52 -6.88 18.75
C GLY A 67 -1.88 -5.80 17.86
N ALA A 68 -1.44 -6.12 16.64
CA ALA A 68 -0.82 -5.18 15.72
C ALA A 68 -1.61 -5.03 14.41
N PHE A 69 -1.58 -3.84 13.80
CA PHE A 69 -2.25 -3.56 12.54
C PHE A 69 -1.59 -4.27 11.36
N CYS A 70 -2.40 -4.94 10.54
CA CYS A 70 -1.93 -5.70 9.37
C CYS A 70 -1.83 -4.85 8.11
N ASN A 71 -2.69 -3.83 8.01
CA ASN A 71 -2.91 -3.04 6.81
C ASN A 71 -2.63 -1.56 7.09
N LEU A 72 -1.41 -1.10 6.80
CA LEU A 72 -0.97 0.29 6.85
C LEU A 72 -0.36 0.69 5.49
N SER A 73 -1.23 0.82 4.48
CA SER A 73 -0.81 0.94 3.07
C SER A 73 -0.28 2.32 2.65
N GLU A 74 -0.46 3.36 3.47
CA GLU A 74 -0.06 4.73 3.16
C GLU A 74 1.41 4.86 2.72
N PHE A 75 2.35 4.31 3.49
CA PHE A 75 3.78 4.42 3.15
C PHE A 75 4.15 3.65 1.87
N PRO A 76 3.71 2.39 1.66
CA PRO A 76 3.86 1.73 0.37
C PRO A 76 3.28 2.53 -0.80
N ILE A 77 2.10 3.13 -0.64
CA ILE A 77 1.46 3.95 -1.67
C ILE A 77 2.30 5.19 -1.98
N LEU A 78 2.76 5.91 -0.95
CA LEU A 78 3.62 7.09 -1.14
C LEU A 78 4.95 6.73 -1.80
N GLN A 79 5.51 5.56 -1.47
CA GLN A 79 6.72 5.04 -2.14
C GLN A 79 6.45 4.82 -3.64
N MET A 80 5.33 4.17 -4.00
CA MET A 80 4.93 3.99 -5.39
C MET A 80 4.70 5.31 -6.14
N LEU A 81 3.94 6.22 -5.55
CA LEU A 81 3.61 7.50 -6.19
C LEU A 81 4.84 8.37 -6.38
N TYR A 82 5.66 8.57 -5.34
CA TYR A 82 6.71 9.58 -5.33
C TYR A 82 8.12 9.04 -5.50
N ARG A 83 8.47 7.90 -4.86
CA ARG A 83 9.83 7.34 -4.96
C ARG A 83 10.04 6.53 -6.23
N GLN A 84 9.02 5.82 -6.69
CA GLN A 84 9.03 5.21 -8.01
C GLN A 84 8.56 6.20 -9.10
N GLY A 85 7.92 7.31 -8.71
CA GLY A 85 7.50 8.38 -9.62
C GLY A 85 6.31 8.03 -10.51
N MET A 86 5.36 7.21 -10.04
CA MET A 86 4.18 6.81 -10.80
C MET A 86 3.19 7.96 -11.05
N ILE A 87 3.23 9.04 -10.26
CA ILE A 87 2.36 10.22 -10.44
C ILE A 87 3.11 11.48 -10.91
N ILE A 88 4.44 11.41 -11.03
CA ILE A 88 5.25 12.59 -11.33
C ILE A 88 5.21 12.86 -12.85
N PRO A 89 4.65 14.00 -13.31
CA PRO A 89 4.57 14.28 -14.75
C PRO A 89 5.95 14.26 -15.43
N GLY A 90 6.03 13.59 -16.58
CA GLY A 90 7.28 13.43 -17.33
C GLY A 90 8.26 12.41 -16.74
N HIS A 91 7.95 11.80 -15.59
CA HIS A 91 8.77 10.75 -15.01
C HIS A 91 8.69 9.46 -15.85
N PRO A 92 9.78 8.70 -16.04
CA PRO A 92 9.77 7.48 -16.86
C PRO A 92 8.73 6.43 -16.43
N ASN A 93 8.36 6.39 -15.15
CA ASN A 93 7.38 5.44 -14.60
C ASN A 93 5.95 6.01 -14.55
N CYS A 94 5.72 7.27 -14.90
CA CYS A 94 4.40 7.88 -14.97
C CYS A 94 3.72 7.54 -16.32
N VAL A 95 3.37 6.27 -16.49
CA VAL A 95 2.80 5.71 -17.74
C VAL A 95 1.27 5.60 -17.73
N GLY A 96 0.61 6.35 -16.84
CA GLY A 96 -0.85 6.35 -16.68
C GLY A 96 -1.42 5.17 -15.90
N ARG A 97 -0.58 4.29 -15.36
CA ARG A 97 -0.99 3.22 -14.43
C ARG A 97 -0.94 3.71 -12.99
N LYS A 98 -1.95 3.39 -12.20
CA LYS A 98 -2.00 3.70 -10.77
C LYS A 98 -1.51 2.50 -9.95
N PRO A 99 -1.02 2.71 -8.72
CA PRO A 99 -0.87 1.63 -7.76
C PRO A 99 -2.19 0.89 -7.56
N LEU A 100 -2.12 -0.45 -7.50
CA LEU A 100 -3.28 -1.29 -7.25
C LEU A 100 -3.36 -1.69 -5.77
N ILE A 101 -4.53 -1.56 -5.16
CA ILE A 101 -4.81 -2.15 -3.85
C ILE A 101 -5.87 -3.24 -3.98
N MET A 102 -5.62 -4.40 -3.38
CA MET A 102 -6.50 -5.56 -3.52
C MET A 102 -6.71 -6.33 -2.22
N GLY A 103 -7.91 -6.90 -2.06
CA GLY A 103 -8.32 -7.61 -0.85
C GLY A 103 -9.83 -7.66 -0.70
N LEU A 104 -10.32 -7.92 0.52
CA LEU A 104 -11.76 -7.81 0.82
C LEU A 104 -12.27 -6.38 0.60
N ALA A 105 -13.53 -6.24 0.17
CA ALA A 105 -14.15 -4.93 -0.08
C ALA A 105 -14.03 -3.99 1.13
N GLN A 106 -14.31 -4.48 2.33
CA GLN A 106 -14.19 -3.71 3.57
C GLN A 106 -12.75 -3.27 3.87
N GLN A 107 -11.75 -4.10 3.57
CA GLN A 107 -10.34 -3.78 3.80
C GLN A 107 -9.85 -2.76 2.79
N VAL A 108 -10.23 -2.92 1.52
CA VAL A 108 -9.91 -1.94 0.46
C VAL A 108 -10.53 -0.58 0.78
N GLU A 109 -11.82 -0.52 1.12
CA GLU A 109 -12.49 0.75 1.42
C GLU A 109 -11.89 1.41 2.67
N GLY A 110 -11.63 0.64 3.73
CA GLY A 110 -10.97 1.17 4.93
C GLY A 110 -9.57 1.74 4.64
N GLN A 111 -8.82 1.16 3.69
CA GLN A 111 -7.52 1.73 3.28
C GLN A 111 -7.68 2.98 2.41
N LEU A 112 -8.70 3.07 1.56
CA LEU A 112 -9.01 4.31 0.84
C LEU A 112 -9.35 5.43 1.82
N GLU A 113 -10.20 5.16 2.82
CA GLU A 113 -10.52 6.11 3.89
C GLU A 113 -9.29 6.50 4.70
N TYR A 114 -8.44 5.53 5.05
CA TYR A 114 -7.18 5.77 5.75
C TYR A 114 -6.26 6.71 4.95
N VAL A 115 -6.07 6.47 3.65
CA VAL A 115 -5.29 7.35 2.76
C VAL A 115 -5.93 8.74 2.66
N MET A 116 -7.26 8.80 2.56
CA MET A 116 -8.00 10.06 2.52
C MET A 116 -7.74 10.92 3.77
N ARG A 117 -7.81 10.28 4.95
CA ARG A 117 -7.58 10.92 6.24
C ARG A 117 -6.11 11.25 6.45
N GLY A 118 -5.18 10.40 6.02
CA GLY A 118 -3.74 10.68 6.07
C GLY A 118 -3.36 11.90 5.22
N ASN A 119 -3.92 12.00 4.01
CA ASN A 119 -3.59 13.09 3.09
C ASN A 119 -4.24 14.44 3.47
N TYR A 120 -5.45 14.41 4.05
CA TYR A 120 -6.26 15.62 4.22
C TYR A 120 -6.68 15.90 5.67
N GLY A 121 -6.55 14.97 6.61
CA GLY A 121 -7.02 15.14 7.99
C GLY A 121 -8.55 15.33 8.07
N LEU A 122 -8.99 16.38 8.77
CA LEU A 122 -10.40 16.77 8.91
C LEU A 122 -10.92 17.36 7.59
N LEU A 123 -12.00 16.82 7.05
CA LEU A 123 -12.41 17.00 5.65
C LEU A 123 -13.30 18.23 5.40
N SER A 124 -13.94 18.78 6.44
CA SER A 124 -14.83 19.92 6.34
C SER A 124 -14.65 20.90 7.49
N GLU A 125 -15.16 22.12 7.33
CA GLU A 125 -15.24 23.10 8.43
C GLU A 125 -16.09 22.55 9.57
N ASP A 126 -17.19 21.84 9.26
CA ASP A 126 -18.04 21.19 10.26
C ASP A 126 -17.28 20.16 11.10
N GLU A 127 -16.43 19.34 10.47
CA GLU A 127 -15.57 18.40 11.20
C GLU A 127 -14.55 19.13 12.09
N MET A 128 -13.98 20.23 11.62
CA MET A 128 -13.07 21.06 12.42
C MET A 128 -13.80 21.67 13.62
N MET A 129 -14.98 22.22 13.43
CA MET A 129 -15.79 22.78 14.51
C MET A 129 -16.24 21.72 15.51
N ALA A 130 -16.62 20.52 15.04
CA ALA A 130 -16.94 19.38 15.90
C ALA A 130 -15.73 18.91 16.72
N ALA A 131 -14.51 19.10 16.22
CA ALA A 131 -13.26 18.86 16.94
C ALA A 131 -12.86 20.02 17.89
N GLY A 132 -13.68 21.07 18.01
CA GLY A 132 -13.48 22.20 18.91
C GLY A 132 -12.78 23.42 18.31
N VAL A 133 -12.62 23.49 16.98
CA VAL A 133 -12.04 24.66 16.30
C VAL A 133 -13.09 25.78 16.20
N PRO A 134 -12.78 27.04 16.60
CA PRO A 134 -13.67 28.18 16.37
C PRO A 134 -14.01 28.37 14.89
N ALA A 135 -15.23 28.86 14.60
CA ALA A 135 -15.74 28.93 13.22
C ALA A 135 -14.89 29.81 12.28
N ASP A 136 -14.38 30.94 12.79
CA ASP A 136 -13.50 31.85 12.05
C ASP A 136 -12.16 31.17 11.68
N MET A 137 -11.58 30.42 12.63
CA MET A 137 -10.39 29.61 12.39
C MET A 137 -10.65 28.45 11.43
N ALA A 138 -11.78 27.75 11.56
CA ALA A 138 -12.14 26.63 10.68
C ALA A 138 -12.25 27.09 9.21
N ALA A 139 -12.90 28.24 8.97
CA ALA A 139 -13.01 28.84 7.65
C ALA A 139 -11.63 29.23 7.06
N GLU A 140 -10.74 29.80 7.89
CA GLU A 140 -9.37 30.12 7.47
C GLU A 140 -8.55 28.86 7.15
N TRP A 141 -8.63 27.83 7.99
CA TRP A 141 -7.94 26.56 7.79
C TRP A 141 -8.43 25.85 6.54
N MET A 142 -9.74 25.80 6.30
CA MET A 142 -10.29 25.21 5.09
C MET A 142 -9.83 25.96 3.84
N ARG A 143 -9.82 27.29 3.87
CA ARG A 143 -9.28 28.12 2.78
C ARG A 143 -7.82 27.77 2.48
N MET A 144 -6.97 27.66 3.50
CA MET A 144 -5.55 27.27 3.32
C MET A 144 -5.43 25.84 2.80
N LYS A 145 -6.17 24.90 3.37
CA LYS A 145 -6.18 23.49 2.96
C LYS A 145 -6.53 23.32 1.50
N LEU A 146 -7.59 23.99 1.03
CA LEU A 146 -7.99 23.93 -0.37
C LEU A 146 -6.93 24.53 -1.30
N ARG A 147 -6.16 25.54 -0.88
CA ARG A 147 -5.03 26.05 -1.67
C ARG A 147 -3.94 25.01 -1.86
N PHE A 148 -3.56 24.28 -0.79
CA PHE A 148 -2.61 23.16 -0.89
C PHE A 148 -3.18 21.97 -1.67
N ALA A 149 -4.49 21.77 -1.63
CA ALA A 149 -5.19 20.75 -2.41
C ALA A 149 -5.53 21.17 -3.86
N PHE A 150 -4.92 22.25 -4.36
CA PHE A 150 -5.17 22.77 -5.72
C PHE A 150 -6.66 23.01 -6.04
N GLY A 151 -7.39 23.52 -5.04
CA GLY A 151 -8.77 23.95 -5.12
C GLY A 151 -9.80 22.90 -4.74
N ALA A 152 -9.44 21.61 -4.62
CA ALA A 152 -10.40 20.57 -4.28
C ALA A 152 -9.78 19.40 -3.51
N ILE A 153 -10.51 18.92 -2.51
CA ILE A 153 -10.23 17.64 -1.86
C ILE A 153 -10.66 16.53 -2.83
N ARG A 154 -9.73 15.69 -3.28
CA ARG A 154 -9.98 14.67 -4.31
C ARG A 154 -10.10 13.27 -3.70
N PRO A 155 -10.91 12.37 -4.30
CA PRO A 155 -11.04 11.01 -3.81
C PRO A 155 -9.74 10.24 -4.02
N PRO A 156 -9.38 9.29 -3.12
CA PRO A 156 -8.17 8.47 -3.26
C PRO A 156 -8.15 7.62 -4.54
N ARG A 157 -9.32 7.36 -5.13
CA ARG A 157 -9.48 6.66 -6.42
C ARG A 157 -8.89 7.44 -7.61
N ASP A 158 -8.62 8.73 -7.45
CA ASP A 158 -7.83 9.48 -8.44
C ASP A 158 -6.36 9.02 -8.46
N LEU A 159 -5.87 8.46 -7.34
CA LEU A 159 -4.48 8.04 -7.14
C LEU A 159 -4.31 6.52 -7.21
N LEU A 160 -5.35 5.74 -6.90
CA LEU A 160 -5.29 4.29 -6.70
C LEU A 160 -6.32 3.56 -7.54
N ASP A 161 -5.92 2.42 -8.10
CA ASP A 161 -6.84 1.41 -8.63
C ASP A 161 -7.16 0.38 -7.54
N THR A 162 -8.33 -0.25 -7.63
CA THR A 162 -8.81 -1.22 -6.64
C THR A 162 -9.24 -2.53 -7.27
N CYS A 163 -8.95 -3.66 -6.62
CA CYS A 163 -9.43 -4.97 -7.03
C CYS A 163 -9.99 -5.75 -5.83
N ILE A 164 -11.28 -6.08 -5.87
CA ILE A 164 -11.91 -6.86 -4.79
C ILE A 164 -11.67 -8.35 -5.02
N ILE A 165 -11.15 -9.03 -4.01
CA ILE A 165 -10.97 -10.49 -3.98
C ILE A 165 -12.09 -11.07 -3.12
N GLY A 166 -13.20 -11.43 -3.78
CA GLY A 166 -14.35 -12.09 -3.17
C GLY A 166 -14.19 -13.61 -3.14
N ASP A 167 -15.26 -14.33 -3.45
CA ASP A 167 -15.27 -15.80 -3.51
C ASP A 167 -14.73 -16.34 -4.85
N THR A 168 -14.85 -15.55 -5.92
CA THR A 168 -14.33 -15.90 -7.24
C THR A 168 -12.93 -15.35 -7.44
N PRO A 169 -12.07 -16.04 -8.22
CA PRO A 169 -10.77 -15.51 -8.61
C PRO A 169 -10.89 -14.14 -9.30
N ALA A 170 -10.06 -13.19 -8.89
CA ALA A 170 -9.92 -11.91 -9.54
C ALA A 170 -8.84 -11.99 -10.63
N ILE A 171 -9.07 -11.32 -11.76
CA ILE A 171 -8.12 -11.25 -12.88
C ILE A 171 -7.43 -9.90 -12.83
N LEU A 172 -6.11 -9.92 -12.69
CA LEU A 172 -5.25 -8.74 -12.68
C LEU A 172 -4.78 -8.41 -14.10
N GLN A 173 -4.29 -7.19 -14.28
CA GLN A 173 -3.66 -6.79 -15.53
C GLN A 173 -2.51 -7.74 -15.90
N GLY A 174 -2.38 -8.08 -17.18
CA GLY A 174 -1.39 -9.03 -17.67
C GLY A 174 -1.80 -10.50 -17.56
N GLY A 175 -3.00 -10.80 -17.04
CA GLY A 175 -3.58 -12.17 -17.03
C GLY A 175 -3.21 -13.01 -15.82
N VAL A 176 -2.62 -12.40 -14.78
CA VAL A 176 -2.41 -13.07 -13.49
C VAL A 176 -3.74 -13.17 -12.76
N THR A 177 -4.07 -14.32 -12.20
CA THR A 177 -5.25 -14.48 -11.35
C THR A 177 -4.86 -14.56 -9.89
N VAL A 178 -5.68 -13.99 -9.02
CA VAL A 178 -5.53 -14.13 -7.56
C VAL A 178 -6.84 -14.61 -6.95
N ARG A 179 -6.79 -15.59 -6.05
CA ARG A 179 -7.96 -16.05 -5.29
C ARG A 179 -7.61 -16.29 -3.83
N ARG A 180 -8.62 -16.12 -2.96
CA ARG A 180 -8.54 -16.54 -1.57
C ARG A 180 -8.75 -18.05 -1.48
N LEU A 181 -7.86 -18.75 -0.79
CA LEU A 181 -8.00 -20.17 -0.46
C LEU A 181 -8.60 -20.33 0.93
N GLU A 182 -8.05 -19.61 1.89
CA GLU A 182 -8.47 -19.57 3.30
C GLU A 182 -8.26 -18.15 3.85
N LEU A 183 -8.59 -17.92 5.12
CA LEU A 183 -8.32 -16.64 5.78
C LEU A 183 -6.82 -16.29 5.65
N ASN A 184 -6.52 -15.14 5.04
CA ASN A 184 -5.15 -14.66 4.80
C ASN A 184 -4.27 -15.56 3.91
N VAL A 185 -4.83 -16.60 3.28
CA VAL A 185 -4.10 -17.49 2.37
C VAL A 185 -4.60 -17.27 0.96
N PHE A 186 -3.69 -16.86 0.07
CA PHE A 186 -4.03 -16.49 -1.30
C PHE A 186 -3.17 -17.26 -2.30
N GLU A 187 -3.79 -17.65 -3.41
CA GLU A 187 -3.11 -18.26 -4.55
C GLU A 187 -3.06 -17.27 -5.71
N PHE A 188 -1.85 -17.07 -6.24
CA PHE A 188 -1.60 -16.46 -7.53
C PHE A 188 -1.42 -17.55 -8.58
N ALA A 189 -1.97 -17.34 -9.78
CA ALA A 189 -1.72 -18.23 -10.91
C ALA A 189 -1.41 -17.45 -12.19
N TYR A 190 -0.45 -17.95 -12.96
CA TYR A 190 -0.05 -17.37 -14.24
C TYR A 190 0.55 -18.46 -15.15
N LYS A 191 0.01 -18.64 -16.36
CA LYS A 191 0.52 -19.59 -17.38
C LYS A 191 0.78 -21.02 -16.85
N GLY A 192 -0.08 -21.51 -15.96
CA GLY A 192 0.02 -22.85 -15.38
C GLY A 192 0.93 -22.95 -14.15
N GLU A 193 1.66 -21.89 -13.80
CA GLU A 193 2.37 -21.80 -12.52
C GLU A 193 1.46 -21.24 -11.43
N THR A 194 1.57 -21.77 -10.22
CA THR A 194 0.87 -21.26 -9.03
C THR A 194 1.85 -20.89 -7.91
N ALA A 195 1.43 -19.94 -7.09
CA ALA A 195 2.17 -19.48 -5.91
C ALA A 195 1.18 -19.18 -4.79
N VAL A 196 1.45 -19.71 -3.60
CA VAL A 196 0.63 -19.47 -2.41
C VAL A 196 1.36 -18.53 -1.46
N VAL A 197 0.64 -17.54 -0.94
CA VAL A 197 1.11 -16.65 0.12
C VAL A 197 0.20 -16.79 1.33
N ASP A 198 0.82 -16.93 2.51
CA ASP A 198 0.15 -16.98 3.80
C ASP A 198 0.56 -15.73 4.61
N LEU A 199 -0.42 -14.92 4.98
CA LEU A 199 -0.23 -13.67 5.74
C LEU A 199 -0.52 -13.84 7.24
N ASN A 200 -0.79 -15.06 7.70
CA ASN A 200 -1.09 -15.33 9.10
C ASN A 200 0.17 -15.23 9.97
N LEU A 201 0.01 -14.62 11.15
CA LEU A 201 0.99 -14.68 12.22
C LEU A 201 0.70 -15.89 13.11
N GLY A 202 1.72 -16.71 13.35
CA GLY A 202 1.64 -17.77 14.35
C GLY A 202 1.39 -17.23 15.76
N VAL A 203 0.94 -18.10 16.68
CA VAL A 203 0.69 -17.74 18.09
C VAL A 203 1.94 -17.09 18.70
N GLY A 204 1.76 -15.90 19.28
CA GLY A 204 2.84 -15.13 19.93
C GLY A 204 3.86 -14.49 18.97
N ARG A 205 3.67 -14.60 17.65
CA ARG A 205 4.51 -13.90 16.66
C ARG A 205 4.03 -12.48 16.45
N THR A 206 4.97 -11.57 16.26
CA THR A 206 4.70 -10.16 15.93
C THR A 206 5.36 -9.81 14.61
N TYR A 207 4.93 -8.70 14.00
CA TYR A 207 5.67 -8.09 12.91
C TYR A 207 7.07 -7.69 13.38
N GLU A 208 8.09 -8.09 12.65
CA GLU A 208 9.48 -7.85 13.04
C GLU A 208 9.87 -6.40 12.80
N THR A 209 10.78 -5.87 13.61
CA THR A 209 11.38 -4.56 13.36
C THR A 209 12.43 -4.67 12.25
N PRO A 210 12.44 -3.78 11.24
CA PRO A 210 13.44 -3.85 10.16
C PRO A 210 14.86 -3.55 10.66
N TYR A 211 14.97 -2.78 11.74
CA TYR A 211 16.22 -2.41 12.39
C TYR A 211 16.18 -2.80 13.87
N HIS A 212 17.32 -3.28 14.37
CA HIS A 212 17.57 -3.45 15.80
C HIS A 212 18.56 -2.38 16.20
N LEU A 213 18.17 -1.50 17.12
CA LEU A 213 19.14 -0.64 17.79
C LEU A 213 20.04 -1.56 18.61
N GLY A 214 21.36 -1.44 18.44
CA GLY A 214 22.31 -2.19 19.26
C GLY A 214 22.14 -1.83 20.74
N TYR A 215 22.74 -2.60 21.62
CA TYR A 215 22.84 -2.22 23.03
C TYR A 215 23.70 -0.95 23.14
N HIS A 216 23.06 0.18 23.38
CA HIS A 216 23.74 1.37 23.85
C HIS A 216 23.71 1.31 25.38
N ASN A 217 24.88 1.30 26.00
CA ASN A 217 24.98 1.40 27.47
C ASN A 217 24.32 2.72 27.88
N LEU A 218 23.25 2.62 28.69
CA LEU A 218 22.62 3.74 29.36
C LEU A 218 23.48 4.18 30.56
#